data_AF-A0A0A1T8X0-F1
#
_entry.id   AF-A0A0A1T8X0-F1
#
_cell.length_a   1.000
_cell.length_b   1.000
_cell.length_c   1.000
_cell.angle_alpha   90.00
_cell.angle_beta   90.00
_cell.angle_gamma   90.00
#
_symmetry.space_group_name_H-M   'P 1'
#
loop_
_entity.id
_entity.type
_entity.pdbx_description
1 polymer ?
#
loop_
_entity_poly.entity_id
_entity_poly.type
_entity_poly.pdbx_seq_one_letter_code
_entity_poly.pdbx_strand_id
1 'polypeptide(L)'
;MAAEASPQLLPIFIDTPKSNEAQIDASNTARRQFLDEIQSSQTLETVTFQNSLEAITQQSDVASLLTRKILFYSKVSPDPNIRASSRKAGQTIRSFNNESVNSFEIFEIIRTLYNKRHNITLNTEEDMRLLQLRYREYTLDGFGLVPGSTEQSRLREIKTRITTLKDSFKRNLNEENGYILFTPEELAGVSNDVLHGLKTEKGKLRVTFKNHHFQAVLRYAKLPNTRKAYLIAAENKCTQNTAIFRETLCLRQEMAQILGYESYANLVVQDLMAPDTTRVEEFIKDMQHRLTPLAERELDRLKDLKEQEFSSNGWQHDGKFYLWDQRYYKRLLFETEYQVDELQVSEYFTLERTVEVMLRIFEVAMGFVFIQLNDKTKALLSPTGKAEDVVWHEDNIIYSVWDEDGASFLGYLYMDLHPREGKYSHCCNTNFQPGFTRRDGSRQYPVTALICNFSPPTEGKPSLLKHHEVITLFHELGHGIHSLAAKTKYARFHGTAVEWDFVEAPSQMLESWCWLPSVLRSLSSHWETGEQIPDDLVQRLVATEKVNQAIDRLIDLHYSLFDYACHSPTTPEEVAKIDPCTLFNSIRESTTMMRGLENR
;
A
#
# COMPACT_ATOMS: atom_id res chain seq x y z
N MET A 1 23.54 23.15 -9.60
CA MET A 1 24.08 21.88 -10.15
C MET A 1 23.33 21.54 -11.41
N ALA A 2 24.01 21.05 -12.45
CA ALA A 2 23.33 20.72 -13.69
C ALA A 2 22.76 19.30 -13.58
N ALA A 3 21.44 19.15 -13.58
CA ALA A 3 20.76 17.86 -13.72
C ALA A 3 21.24 17.07 -14.97
N GLU A 4 21.86 17.76 -15.93
CA GLU A 4 22.58 17.25 -17.09
C GLU A 4 23.74 16.27 -16.75
N ALA A 5 24.23 16.23 -15.50
CA ALA A 5 25.32 15.36 -15.05
C ALA A 5 24.86 13.99 -14.51
N SER A 6 23.58 13.64 -14.64
CA SER A 6 23.03 12.41 -14.07
C SER A 6 23.70 11.17 -14.70
N PRO A 7 24.26 10.23 -13.91
CA PRO A 7 25.00 9.08 -14.43
C PRO A 7 24.10 7.99 -15.03
N GLN A 8 22.78 8.13 -14.89
CA GLN A 8 21.77 7.19 -15.36
C GLN A 8 20.73 7.91 -16.20
N LEU A 9 20.43 7.41 -17.40
CA LEU A 9 19.35 7.93 -18.24
C LEU A 9 17.97 7.63 -17.64
N LEU A 10 16.97 8.43 -18.03
CA LEU A 10 15.59 8.21 -17.63
C LEU A 10 15.00 6.96 -18.32
N PRO A 11 14.10 6.23 -17.66
CA PRO A 11 13.34 5.16 -18.29
C PRO A 11 12.39 5.70 -19.37
N ILE A 12 12.27 4.97 -20.47
CA ILE A 12 11.37 5.32 -21.59
C ILE A 12 10.01 4.62 -21.47
N PHE A 13 8.96 5.32 -21.90
CA PHE A 13 7.56 4.91 -21.83
C PHE A 13 6.88 4.79 -23.21
N ILE A 14 7.64 4.47 -24.26
CA ILE A 14 7.16 4.33 -25.66
C ILE A 14 6.65 2.93 -26.02
N ASP A 15 6.48 2.04 -25.04
CA ASP A 15 6.11 0.65 -25.31
C ASP A 15 4.69 0.53 -25.87
N THR A 16 4.53 -0.42 -26.78
CA THR A 16 3.24 -0.85 -27.33
C THR A 16 2.84 -2.19 -26.72
N PRO A 17 1.56 -2.61 -26.82
CA PRO A 17 1.14 -3.94 -26.39
C PRO A 17 2.00 -5.06 -26.99
N LYS A 18 2.41 -4.94 -28.27
CA LYS A 18 3.27 -5.92 -28.95
C LYS A 18 4.71 -5.89 -28.45
N SER A 19 5.28 -4.70 -28.19
CA SER A 19 6.65 -4.63 -27.67
C SER A 19 6.74 -5.13 -26.23
N ASN A 20 5.73 -4.88 -25.40
CA ASN A 20 5.65 -5.43 -24.05
C ASN A 20 5.72 -6.97 -24.06
N GLU A 21 4.91 -7.61 -24.90
CA GLU A 21 4.92 -9.07 -25.04
C GLU A 21 6.27 -9.58 -25.53
N ALA A 22 6.78 -9.02 -26.64
CA ALA A 22 8.06 -9.43 -27.22
C ALA A 22 9.25 -9.24 -26.26
N GLN A 23 9.30 -8.14 -25.51
CA GLN A 23 10.37 -7.87 -24.55
C GLN A 23 10.34 -8.84 -23.36
N ILE A 24 9.14 -9.20 -22.87
CA ILE A 24 8.99 -10.18 -21.79
C ILE A 24 9.38 -11.58 -22.26
N ASP A 25 8.96 -11.99 -23.45
CA ASP A 25 9.32 -13.29 -24.01
C ASP A 25 10.82 -13.41 -24.25
N ALA A 26 11.45 -12.35 -24.78
CA ALA A 26 12.90 -12.29 -24.95
C ALA A 26 13.64 -12.35 -23.61
N SER A 27 13.18 -11.60 -22.60
CA SER A 27 13.75 -11.63 -21.25
C SER A 27 13.65 -13.00 -20.61
N ASN A 28 12.49 -13.65 -20.68
CA ASN A 28 12.27 -14.99 -20.15
C ASN A 28 13.11 -16.04 -20.89
N THR A 29 13.24 -15.93 -22.21
CA THR A 29 14.09 -16.83 -23.01
C THR A 29 15.55 -16.72 -22.61
N ALA A 30 16.09 -15.51 -22.50
CA ALA A 30 17.47 -15.28 -22.07
C ALA A 30 17.70 -15.79 -20.63
N ARG A 31 16.75 -15.56 -19.72
CA ARG A 31 16.81 -16.08 -18.35
C ARG A 31 16.77 -17.60 -18.30
N ARG A 32 15.99 -18.26 -19.15
CA ARG A 32 15.95 -19.72 -19.26
C ARG A 32 17.28 -20.28 -19.71
N GLN A 33 17.83 -19.75 -20.81
CA GLN A 33 19.14 -20.16 -21.32
C GLN A 33 20.22 -20.02 -20.25
N PHE A 34 20.24 -18.90 -19.53
CA PHE A 34 21.18 -18.69 -18.43
C PHE A 34 21.02 -19.72 -17.30
N LEU A 35 19.79 -20.09 -16.93
CA LEU A 35 19.55 -21.12 -15.91
C LEU A 35 19.99 -22.50 -16.41
N ASP A 36 19.71 -22.85 -17.66
CA ASP A 36 20.14 -24.11 -18.28
C ASP A 36 21.68 -24.21 -18.35
N GLU A 37 22.37 -23.10 -18.62
CA GLU A 37 23.83 -23.00 -18.59
C GLU A 37 24.38 -23.22 -17.17
N ILE A 38 23.80 -22.60 -16.15
CA ILE A 38 24.21 -22.80 -14.75
C ILE A 38 24.02 -24.27 -14.34
N GLN A 39 22.90 -24.89 -14.72
CA GLN A 39 22.60 -26.28 -14.41
C GLN A 39 23.53 -27.26 -15.12
N SER A 40 23.91 -26.99 -16.37
CA SER A 40 24.77 -27.88 -17.17
C SER A 40 26.27 -27.69 -16.92
N SER A 41 26.70 -26.51 -16.48
CA SER A 41 28.13 -26.18 -16.30
C SER A 41 28.68 -26.51 -14.91
N GLN A 42 27.85 -26.92 -13.95
CA GLN A 42 28.23 -27.09 -12.56
C GLN A 42 27.81 -28.46 -12.01
N THR A 43 28.60 -28.99 -11.07
CA THR A 43 28.22 -30.14 -10.26
C THR A 43 28.03 -29.68 -8.81
N LEU A 44 27.31 -30.46 -7.99
CA LEU A 44 27.14 -30.12 -6.56
C LEU A 44 28.47 -30.05 -5.77
N GLU A 45 29.57 -30.53 -6.35
CA GLU A 45 30.92 -30.40 -5.80
C GLU A 45 31.59 -29.06 -6.17
N THR A 46 31.26 -28.47 -7.33
CA THR A 46 31.89 -27.25 -7.86
C THR A 46 31.04 -25.98 -7.69
N VAL A 47 29.80 -26.10 -7.20
CA VAL A 47 28.94 -24.97 -6.89
C VAL A 47 29.52 -24.10 -5.77
N THR A 48 29.49 -22.79 -5.98
CA THR A 48 29.86 -21.75 -5.02
C THR A 48 28.73 -20.72 -4.97
N PHE A 49 28.75 -19.85 -3.97
CA PHE A 49 27.75 -18.78 -3.91
C PHE A 49 27.85 -17.86 -5.15
N GLN A 50 29.07 -17.51 -5.55
CA GLN A 50 29.38 -16.56 -6.61
C GLN A 50 28.98 -17.10 -8.00
N ASN A 51 29.39 -18.32 -8.33
CA ASN A 51 29.10 -18.91 -9.64
C ASN A 51 27.66 -19.43 -9.77
N SER A 52 26.90 -19.54 -8.68
CA SER A 52 25.50 -20.01 -8.72
C SER A 52 24.53 -18.92 -8.25
N LEU A 53 24.27 -18.79 -6.95
CA LEU A 53 23.17 -17.99 -6.42
C LEU A 53 23.33 -16.49 -6.68
N GLU A 54 24.55 -15.96 -6.55
CA GLU A 54 24.84 -14.56 -6.88
C GLU A 54 24.64 -14.30 -8.38
N ALA A 55 25.16 -15.18 -9.24
CA ALA A 55 25.03 -15.05 -10.68
C ALA A 55 23.57 -15.06 -11.15
N ILE A 56 22.73 -15.96 -10.60
CA ILE A 56 21.28 -16.05 -10.84
C ILE A 56 20.57 -14.78 -10.34
N THR A 57 20.95 -14.28 -9.17
CA THR A 57 20.35 -13.08 -8.58
C THR A 57 20.68 -11.85 -9.41
N GLN A 58 21.94 -11.64 -9.78
CA GLN A 58 22.35 -10.53 -10.63
C GLN A 58 21.68 -10.54 -12.00
N GLN A 59 21.49 -11.71 -12.61
CA GLN A 59 20.73 -11.83 -13.86
C GLN A 59 19.27 -11.43 -13.65
N SER A 60 18.71 -11.77 -12.48
CA SER A 60 17.35 -11.35 -12.11
C SER A 60 17.22 -9.88 -11.78
N ASP A 61 18.24 -9.28 -11.18
CA ASP A 61 18.29 -7.85 -10.90
C ASP A 61 18.24 -7.04 -12.20
N VAL A 62 19.03 -7.43 -13.21
CA VAL A 62 19.00 -6.79 -14.54
C VAL A 62 17.65 -6.96 -15.22
N ALA A 63 17.08 -8.16 -15.23
CA ALA A 63 15.76 -8.41 -15.81
C ALA A 63 14.64 -7.66 -15.06
N SER A 64 14.83 -7.36 -13.77
CA SER A 64 13.86 -6.64 -12.95
C SER A 64 13.62 -5.22 -13.46
N LEU A 65 14.64 -4.56 -14.04
CA LEU A 65 14.53 -3.20 -14.59
C LEU A 65 13.50 -3.10 -15.71
N LEU A 66 13.45 -4.13 -16.57
CA LEU A 66 12.49 -4.23 -17.66
C LEU A 66 11.11 -4.68 -17.16
N THR A 67 11.09 -5.81 -16.45
CA THR A 67 9.85 -6.46 -16.02
C THR A 67 9.03 -5.58 -15.09
N ARG A 68 9.65 -4.90 -14.12
CA ARG A 68 8.94 -3.99 -13.21
C ARG A 68 8.39 -2.76 -13.93
N LYS A 69 9.11 -2.20 -14.90
CA LYS A 69 8.60 -1.12 -15.78
C LYS A 69 7.37 -1.56 -16.55
N ILE A 70 7.41 -2.74 -17.18
CA ILE A 70 6.25 -3.26 -17.93
C ILE A 70 5.05 -3.50 -17.00
N LEU A 71 5.27 -4.03 -15.79
CA LEU A 71 4.20 -4.23 -14.81
C LEU A 71 3.63 -2.91 -14.28
N PHE A 72 4.45 -1.87 -14.19
CA PHE A 72 4.04 -0.54 -13.72
C PHE A 72 2.96 0.09 -14.61
N TYR A 73 2.99 -0.17 -15.93
CA TYR A 73 1.95 0.32 -16.84
C TYR A 73 0.52 -0.03 -16.43
N SER A 74 0.28 -1.18 -15.80
CA SER A 74 -1.04 -1.58 -15.33
C SER A 74 -1.65 -0.60 -14.31
N LYS A 75 -0.81 0.20 -13.62
CA LYS A 75 -1.21 1.18 -12.62
C LYS A 75 -1.39 2.59 -13.18
N VAL A 76 -0.68 2.97 -14.25
CA VAL A 76 -0.55 4.38 -14.65
C VAL A 76 -0.86 4.69 -16.11
N SER A 77 -0.79 3.72 -17.02
CA SER A 77 -0.96 4.01 -18.45
C SER A 77 -2.36 4.56 -18.72
N PRO A 78 -2.52 5.67 -19.46
CA PRO A 78 -3.82 6.14 -19.92
C PRO A 78 -4.44 5.18 -20.95
N ASP A 79 -3.62 4.46 -21.73
CA ASP A 79 -4.11 3.49 -22.73
C ASP A 79 -4.55 2.15 -22.07
N PRO A 80 -5.84 1.75 -22.20
CA PRO A 80 -6.34 0.47 -21.69
C PRO A 80 -5.66 -0.76 -22.31
N ASN A 81 -5.22 -0.69 -23.55
CA ASN A 81 -4.54 -1.81 -24.24
C ASN A 81 -3.15 -2.05 -23.65
N ILE A 82 -2.41 -0.97 -23.37
CA ILE A 82 -1.13 -1.06 -22.65
C ILE A 82 -1.34 -1.63 -21.25
N ARG A 83 -2.36 -1.17 -20.50
CA ARG A 83 -2.70 -1.75 -19.19
C ARG A 83 -3.03 -3.25 -19.28
N ALA A 84 -3.77 -3.67 -20.31
CA ALA A 84 -4.10 -5.08 -20.53
C ALA A 84 -2.85 -5.92 -20.85
N SER A 85 -1.97 -5.42 -21.72
CA SER A 85 -0.70 -6.09 -22.04
C SER A 85 0.21 -6.23 -20.81
N SER A 86 0.25 -5.22 -19.94
CA SER A 86 0.98 -5.24 -18.67
C SER A 86 0.46 -6.32 -17.72
N ARG A 87 -0.87 -6.47 -17.60
CA ARG A 87 -1.48 -7.56 -16.81
C ARG A 87 -1.14 -8.95 -17.37
N LYS A 88 -1.18 -9.11 -18.70
CA LYS A 88 -0.79 -10.35 -19.39
C LYS A 88 0.69 -10.66 -19.16
N ALA A 89 1.57 -9.68 -19.31
CA ALA A 89 2.99 -9.80 -18.99
C ALA A 89 3.22 -10.30 -17.55
N GLY A 90 2.45 -9.79 -16.58
CA GLY A 90 2.51 -10.29 -15.21
C GLY A 90 2.11 -11.76 -15.05
N GLN A 91 1.17 -12.26 -15.85
CA GLN A 91 0.84 -13.68 -15.87
C GLN A 91 1.99 -14.51 -16.48
N THR A 92 2.56 -14.06 -17.61
CA THR A 92 3.69 -14.73 -18.26
C THR A 92 4.93 -14.80 -17.36
N ILE A 93 5.30 -13.70 -16.71
CA ILE A 93 6.42 -13.65 -15.76
C ILE A 93 6.19 -14.62 -14.60
N ARG A 94 4.96 -14.68 -14.05
CA ARG A 94 4.63 -15.63 -12.97
C ARG A 94 4.76 -17.08 -13.41
N SER A 95 4.25 -17.43 -14.60
CA SER A 95 4.41 -18.79 -15.15
C SER A 95 5.88 -19.15 -15.30
N PHE A 96 6.67 -18.26 -15.90
CA PHE A 96 8.10 -18.45 -16.08
C PHE A 96 8.84 -18.68 -14.75
N ASN A 97 8.59 -17.84 -13.74
CA ASN A 97 9.25 -17.98 -12.44
C ASN A 97 8.88 -19.31 -11.76
N ASN A 98 7.63 -19.75 -11.86
CA ASN A 98 7.19 -21.03 -11.30
C ASN A 98 7.82 -22.23 -12.02
N GLU A 99 7.99 -22.15 -13.34
CA GLU A 99 8.52 -23.26 -14.15
C GLU A 99 10.04 -23.36 -14.14
N SER A 100 10.74 -22.23 -14.25
CA SER A 100 12.18 -22.21 -14.53
C SER A 100 13.00 -21.77 -13.31
N VAL A 101 12.58 -20.71 -12.62
CA VAL A 101 13.33 -20.22 -11.45
C VAL A 101 13.12 -21.15 -10.25
N ASN A 102 11.87 -21.54 -10.02
CA ASN A 102 11.52 -22.45 -8.94
C ASN A 102 11.60 -23.91 -9.42
N SER A 103 12.78 -24.34 -9.87
CA SER A 103 13.05 -25.73 -10.26
C SER A 103 13.71 -26.52 -9.13
N PHE A 104 13.60 -27.85 -9.18
CA PHE A 104 14.22 -28.74 -8.20
C PHE A 104 15.75 -28.68 -8.28
N GLU A 105 16.30 -28.58 -9.49
CA GLU A 105 17.74 -28.49 -9.76
C GLU A 105 18.34 -27.23 -9.13
N ILE A 106 17.69 -26.07 -9.27
CA ILE A 106 18.14 -24.83 -8.63
C ILE A 106 17.99 -24.92 -7.11
N PHE A 107 16.92 -25.54 -6.62
CA PHE A 107 16.78 -25.80 -5.18
C PHE A 107 17.93 -26.64 -4.63
N GLU A 108 18.35 -27.70 -5.33
CA GLU A 108 19.44 -28.57 -4.89
C GLU A 108 20.77 -27.82 -4.77
N ILE A 109 21.04 -26.89 -5.70
CA ILE A 109 22.19 -25.98 -5.62
C ILE A 109 22.08 -25.12 -4.37
N ILE A 110 20.94 -24.45 -4.15
CA ILE A 110 20.72 -23.57 -2.99
C ILE A 110 20.78 -24.34 -1.68
N ARG A 111 20.19 -25.55 -1.61
CA ARG A 111 20.23 -26.46 -0.46
C ARG A 111 21.67 -26.87 -0.15
N THR A 112 22.46 -27.20 -1.17
CA THR A 112 23.87 -27.54 -1.01
C THR A 112 24.66 -26.38 -0.42
N LEU A 113 24.48 -25.16 -0.96
CA LEU A 113 25.10 -23.95 -0.44
C LEU A 113 24.64 -23.64 0.99
N TYR A 114 23.34 -23.75 1.26
CA TYR A 114 22.77 -23.49 2.59
C TYR A 114 23.31 -24.47 3.64
N ASN A 115 23.44 -25.76 3.32
CA ASN A 115 24.01 -26.76 4.23
C ASN A 115 25.50 -26.50 4.50
N LYS A 116 26.23 -25.94 3.53
CA LYS A 116 27.63 -25.57 3.65
C LYS A 116 27.84 -24.12 4.10
N ARG A 117 26.79 -23.36 4.44
CA ARG A 117 26.83 -21.89 4.64
C ARG A 117 27.89 -21.39 5.62
N HIS A 118 28.24 -22.18 6.63
CA HIS A 118 29.27 -21.82 7.63
C HIS A 118 30.71 -22.12 7.16
N ASN A 119 30.86 -22.79 6.01
CA ASN A 119 32.12 -23.27 5.46
C ASN A 119 32.37 -22.79 4.01
N ILE A 120 31.58 -21.84 3.50
CA ILE A 120 31.74 -21.25 2.17
C ILE A 120 32.07 -19.77 2.29
N THR A 121 32.76 -19.23 1.29
CA THR A 121 33.07 -17.80 1.21
C THR A 121 31.84 -17.01 0.79
N LEU A 122 31.33 -16.18 1.71
CA LEU A 122 30.34 -15.14 1.45
C LEU A 122 31.02 -13.79 1.64
N ASN A 123 30.79 -12.84 0.73
CA ASN A 123 31.54 -11.57 0.74
C ASN A 123 30.89 -10.55 1.68
N THR A 124 29.59 -10.67 1.94
CA THR A 124 28.82 -9.72 2.77
C THR A 124 27.74 -10.42 3.59
N GLU A 125 27.24 -9.76 4.64
CA GLU A 125 26.04 -10.22 5.37
C GLU A 125 24.80 -10.28 4.46
N GLU A 126 24.72 -9.42 3.43
CA GLU A 126 23.64 -9.44 2.45
C GLU A 126 23.66 -10.74 1.61
N ASP A 127 24.83 -11.33 1.38
CA ASP A 127 24.99 -12.61 0.69
C ASP A 127 24.42 -13.76 1.55
N MET A 128 24.73 -13.76 2.85
CA MET A 128 24.17 -14.72 3.80
C MET A 128 22.65 -14.59 3.88
N ARG A 129 22.14 -13.37 3.99
CA ARG A 129 20.69 -13.11 4.02
C ARG A 129 20.01 -13.57 2.74
N LEU A 130 20.59 -13.30 1.57
CA LEU A 130 20.08 -13.79 0.29
C LEU A 130 19.99 -15.33 0.26
N LEU A 131 21.04 -16.03 0.70
CA LEU A 131 21.07 -17.49 0.75
C LEU A 131 19.99 -18.06 1.67
N GLN A 132 19.86 -17.51 2.88
CA GLN A 132 18.86 -17.92 3.87
C GLN A 132 17.44 -17.69 3.35
N LEU A 133 17.17 -16.50 2.81
CA LEU A 133 15.86 -16.13 2.29
C LEU A 133 15.48 -17.05 1.11
N ARG A 134 16.38 -17.23 0.15
CA ARG A 134 16.11 -18.08 -1.02
C ARG A 134 15.85 -19.51 -0.58
N TYR A 135 16.68 -20.09 0.28
CA TYR A 135 16.43 -21.44 0.80
C TYR A 135 15.05 -21.56 1.46
N ARG A 136 14.67 -20.58 2.28
CA ARG A 136 13.35 -20.54 2.92
C ARG A 136 12.21 -20.47 1.90
N GLU A 137 12.30 -19.59 0.91
CA GLU A 137 11.28 -19.47 -0.16
C GLU A 137 11.05 -20.82 -0.87
N TYR A 138 12.10 -21.56 -1.22
CA TYR A 138 11.95 -22.89 -1.81
C TYR A 138 11.31 -23.90 -0.85
N THR A 139 11.69 -23.87 0.43
CA THR A 139 11.08 -24.74 1.45
C THR A 139 9.58 -24.46 1.56
N LEU A 140 9.17 -23.19 1.56
CA LEU A 140 7.76 -22.75 1.54
C LEU A 140 7.04 -23.09 0.22
N ASP A 141 7.78 -23.26 -0.87
CA ASP A 141 7.28 -23.78 -2.15
C ASP A 141 7.19 -25.33 -2.19
N GLY A 142 7.56 -26.00 -1.10
CA GLY A 142 7.44 -27.47 -0.97
C GLY A 142 8.61 -28.25 -1.53
N PHE A 143 9.72 -27.58 -1.86
CA PHE A 143 10.94 -28.27 -2.32
C PHE A 143 11.67 -28.98 -1.19
N GLY A 144 11.43 -28.58 0.07
CA GLY A 144 11.91 -29.29 1.25
C GLY A 144 11.16 -30.59 1.55
N LEU A 145 10.02 -30.84 0.89
CA LEU A 145 9.26 -32.09 1.03
C LEU A 145 9.86 -33.20 0.15
N VAL A 146 9.49 -34.45 0.43
CA VAL A 146 9.91 -35.59 -0.39
C VAL A 146 9.44 -35.39 -1.84
N PRO A 147 10.35 -35.39 -2.84
CA PRO A 147 9.97 -35.20 -4.23
C PRO A 147 8.93 -36.22 -4.70
N GLY A 148 7.85 -35.75 -5.32
CA GLY A 148 6.77 -36.61 -5.81
C GLY A 148 5.82 -37.14 -4.74
N SER A 149 5.94 -36.69 -3.48
CA SER A 149 5.02 -37.10 -2.42
C SER A 149 3.61 -36.55 -2.61
N THR A 150 2.65 -37.16 -1.92
CA THR A 150 1.26 -36.70 -1.85
C THR A 150 1.16 -35.30 -1.25
N GLU A 151 1.98 -35.00 -0.24
CA GLU A 151 2.05 -33.69 0.43
C GLU A 151 2.56 -32.60 -0.52
N GLN A 152 3.62 -32.87 -1.28
CA GLN A 152 4.15 -31.92 -2.25
C GLN A 152 3.13 -31.60 -3.35
N SER A 153 2.46 -32.64 -3.86
CA SER A 153 1.41 -32.48 -4.87
C SER A 153 0.24 -31.68 -4.31
N ARG A 154 -0.20 -32.01 -3.09
CA ARG A 154 -1.29 -31.33 -2.41
C ARG A 154 -0.99 -29.86 -2.11
N LEU A 155 0.23 -29.54 -1.68
CA LEU A 155 0.66 -28.16 -1.45
C LEU A 155 0.56 -27.32 -2.73
N ARG A 156 0.97 -27.86 -3.88
CA ARG A 156 0.86 -27.15 -5.17
C ARG A 156 -0.59 -26.88 -5.56
N GLU A 157 -1.49 -27.85 -5.36
CA GLU A 157 -2.93 -27.67 -5.56
C GLU A 157 -3.48 -26.55 -4.66
N ILE A 158 -3.15 -26.59 -3.37
CA ILE A 158 -3.57 -25.59 -2.39
C ILE A 158 -3.11 -24.19 -2.79
N LYS A 159 -1.82 -24.01 -3.11
CA LYS A 159 -1.28 -22.69 -3.51
C LYS A 159 -1.94 -22.16 -4.79
N THR A 160 -2.20 -23.03 -5.75
CA THR A 160 -2.91 -22.68 -7.00
C THR A 160 -4.35 -22.26 -6.71
N ARG A 161 -5.05 -23.01 -5.85
CA ARG A 161 -6.43 -22.71 -5.47
C ARG A 161 -6.52 -21.41 -4.67
N ILE A 162 -5.66 -21.19 -3.69
CA ILE A 162 -5.57 -19.93 -2.94
C ILE A 162 -5.33 -18.75 -3.88
N THR A 163 -4.44 -18.89 -4.87
CA THR A 163 -4.19 -17.84 -5.87
C THR A 163 -5.47 -17.49 -6.65
N THR A 164 -6.19 -18.52 -7.12
CA THR A 164 -7.47 -18.36 -7.84
C THR A 164 -8.56 -17.71 -6.96
N LEU A 165 -8.63 -18.11 -5.69
CA LEU A 165 -9.56 -17.55 -4.70
C LEU A 165 -9.27 -16.09 -4.42
N LYS A 166 -7.99 -15.72 -4.22
CA LYS A 166 -7.55 -14.32 -4.03
C LYS A 166 -7.91 -13.44 -5.23
N ASP A 167 -7.67 -13.93 -6.45
CA ASP A 167 -8.01 -13.19 -7.66
C ASP A 167 -9.53 -13.01 -7.81
N SER A 168 -10.31 -14.04 -7.48
CA SER A 168 -11.77 -13.97 -7.51
C SER A 168 -12.34 -13.04 -6.45
N PHE A 169 -11.79 -13.07 -5.22
CA PHE A 169 -12.16 -12.16 -4.14
C PHE A 169 -11.94 -10.69 -4.54
N LYS A 170 -10.76 -10.38 -5.10
CA LYS A 170 -10.42 -9.04 -5.61
C LYS A 170 -11.29 -8.61 -6.78
N ARG A 171 -11.54 -9.52 -7.74
CA ARG A 171 -12.42 -9.25 -8.89
C ARG A 171 -13.82 -8.86 -8.42
N ASN A 172 -14.41 -9.64 -7.51
CA ASN A 172 -15.73 -9.38 -6.95
C ASN A 172 -15.83 -8.00 -6.31
N LEU A 173 -14.78 -7.52 -5.63
CA LEU A 173 -14.73 -6.18 -5.03
C LEU A 173 -14.51 -5.07 -6.08
N ASN A 174 -13.67 -5.31 -7.08
CA ASN A 174 -13.35 -4.31 -8.09
C ASN A 174 -14.51 -4.07 -9.06
N GLU A 175 -15.22 -5.13 -9.44
CA GLU A 175 -16.37 -5.10 -10.35
C GLU A 175 -17.69 -4.77 -9.64
N GLU A 176 -17.63 -4.50 -8.33
CA GLU A 176 -18.76 -4.07 -7.52
C GLU A 176 -19.27 -2.69 -7.98
N ASN A 177 -20.55 -2.64 -8.37
CA ASN A 177 -21.23 -1.47 -8.93
C ASN A 177 -22.59 -1.17 -8.27
N GLY A 178 -22.80 -1.75 -7.09
CA GLY A 178 -23.93 -1.55 -6.21
C GLY A 178 -24.05 -0.12 -5.72
N TYR A 179 -25.26 0.18 -5.28
CA TYR A 179 -25.69 1.51 -4.89
C TYR A 179 -26.96 1.43 -4.05
N ILE A 180 -27.27 2.54 -3.40
CA ILE A 180 -28.54 2.78 -2.73
C ILE A 180 -29.14 4.10 -3.23
N LEU A 181 -30.47 4.20 -3.20
CA LEU A 181 -31.21 5.37 -3.66
C LEU A 181 -31.70 6.19 -2.46
N PHE A 182 -31.34 7.47 -2.44
CA PHE A 182 -31.79 8.44 -1.44
C PHE A 182 -32.47 9.63 -2.11
N THR A 183 -33.46 10.24 -1.46
CA THR A 183 -33.94 11.56 -1.85
C THR A 183 -32.91 12.64 -1.48
N PRO A 184 -32.97 13.84 -2.10
CA PRO A 184 -32.13 14.97 -1.68
C PRO A 184 -32.27 15.31 -0.19
N GLU A 185 -33.48 15.19 0.36
CA GLU A 185 -33.76 15.43 1.78
C GLU A 185 -33.10 14.37 2.67
N GLU A 186 -33.08 13.11 2.23
CA GLU A 186 -32.38 12.02 2.91
C GLU A 186 -30.85 12.28 2.98
N LEU A 187 -30.30 13.06 2.05
CA LEU A 187 -28.88 13.44 1.95
C LEU A 187 -28.57 14.82 2.54
N ALA A 188 -29.46 15.40 3.34
CA ALA A 188 -29.23 16.69 3.98
C ALA A 188 -27.86 16.75 4.70
N GLY A 189 -27.07 17.78 4.38
CA GLY A 189 -25.71 18.00 4.90
C GLY A 189 -24.60 17.57 3.93
N VAL A 190 -24.86 16.66 3.00
CA VAL A 190 -23.91 16.34 1.92
C VAL A 190 -23.81 17.55 0.97
N SER A 191 -22.58 17.92 0.59
CA SER A 191 -22.31 19.09 -0.26
C SER A 191 -22.99 18.99 -1.63
N ASN A 192 -23.46 20.13 -2.16
CA ASN A 192 -24.09 20.21 -3.47
C ASN A 192 -23.18 19.69 -4.61
N ASP A 193 -21.87 19.88 -4.53
CA ASP A 193 -20.93 19.38 -5.53
C ASP A 193 -21.00 17.86 -5.69
N VAL A 194 -21.06 17.15 -4.56
CA VAL A 194 -21.28 15.69 -4.55
C VAL A 194 -22.65 15.36 -5.12
N LEU A 195 -23.71 16.06 -4.68
CA LEU A 195 -25.09 15.78 -5.11
C LEU A 195 -25.28 15.98 -6.62
N HIS A 196 -24.71 17.03 -7.21
CA HIS A 196 -24.77 17.32 -8.65
C HIS A 196 -24.04 16.26 -9.49
N GLY A 197 -23.02 15.61 -8.93
CA GLY A 197 -22.32 14.49 -9.57
C GLY A 197 -23.10 13.17 -9.58
N LEU A 198 -24.18 13.06 -8.81
CA LEU A 198 -24.96 11.82 -8.70
C LEU A 198 -25.92 11.65 -9.88
N LYS A 199 -26.09 10.40 -10.32
CA LYS A 199 -27.12 10.05 -11.30
C LYS A 199 -28.49 9.98 -10.62
N THR A 200 -29.51 10.52 -11.28
CA THR A 200 -30.90 10.42 -10.83
C THR A 200 -31.57 9.16 -11.37
N GLU A 201 -32.21 8.38 -10.51
CA GLU A 201 -32.98 7.19 -10.85
C GLU A 201 -34.28 7.17 -10.03
N LYS A 202 -35.43 7.06 -10.70
CA LYS A 202 -36.76 7.03 -10.06
C LYS A 202 -37.02 8.21 -9.09
N GLY A 203 -36.54 9.40 -9.45
CA GLY A 203 -36.67 10.61 -8.61
C GLY A 203 -35.78 10.63 -7.37
N LYS A 204 -34.85 9.68 -7.23
CA LYS A 204 -33.85 9.61 -6.15
C LYS A 204 -32.43 9.68 -6.73
N LEU A 205 -31.47 10.05 -5.89
CA LEU A 205 -30.05 10.13 -6.24
C LEU A 205 -29.36 8.79 -5.95
N ARG A 206 -28.58 8.31 -6.93
CA ARG A 206 -27.82 7.06 -6.86
C ARG A 206 -26.50 7.26 -6.14
N VAL A 207 -26.41 6.75 -4.91
CA VAL A 207 -25.20 6.80 -4.10
C VAL A 207 -24.51 5.43 -4.14
N THR A 208 -23.30 5.37 -4.70
CA THR A 208 -22.51 4.13 -4.83
C THR A 208 -21.70 3.82 -3.56
N PHE A 209 -21.13 2.62 -3.46
CA PHE A 209 -20.27 2.22 -2.35
C PHE A 209 -18.78 2.55 -2.55
N LYS A 210 -18.46 3.48 -3.47
CA LYS A 210 -17.10 3.97 -3.68
C LYS A 210 -16.70 4.94 -2.55
N ASN A 211 -15.40 5.01 -2.27
CA ASN A 211 -14.88 5.71 -1.07
C ASN A 211 -15.33 7.18 -0.98
N HIS A 212 -15.38 7.93 -2.07
CA HIS A 212 -15.82 9.33 -2.05
C HIS A 212 -17.28 9.49 -1.57
N HIS A 213 -18.21 8.64 -2.03
CA HIS A 213 -19.58 8.62 -1.52
C HIS A 213 -19.66 8.10 -0.08
N PHE A 214 -18.83 7.13 0.28
CA PHE A 214 -18.77 6.60 1.64
C PHE A 214 -18.38 7.68 2.65
N GLN A 215 -17.33 8.44 2.35
CA GLN A 215 -16.92 9.58 3.19
C GLN A 215 -17.98 10.68 3.19
N ALA A 216 -18.56 11.02 2.03
CA ALA A 216 -19.57 12.06 1.94
C ALA A 216 -20.80 11.76 2.81
N VAL A 217 -21.35 10.53 2.72
CA VAL A 217 -22.55 10.16 3.49
C VAL A 217 -22.23 10.01 4.98
N LEU A 218 -21.19 9.26 5.36
CA LEU A 218 -20.95 8.97 6.78
C LEU A 218 -20.39 10.14 7.57
N ARG A 219 -19.75 11.12 6.92
CA ARG A 219 -19.27 12.34 7.59
C ARG A 219 -20.33 13.43 7.64
N TYR A 220 -21.17 13.58 6.60
CA TYR A 220 -21.99 14.79 6.42
C TYR A 220 -23.50 14.57 6.41
N ALA A 221 -24.02 13.36 6.13
CA ALA A 221 -25.47 13.15 6.14
C ALA A 221 -26.01 13.30 7.58
N LYS A 222 -26.89 14.28 7.78
CA LYS A 222 -27.44 14.63 9.10
C LYS A 222 -28.37 13.56 9.65
N LEU A 223 -29.12 12.90 8.78
CA LEU A 223 -30.11 11.90 9.18
C LEU A 223 -29.44 10.57 9.59
N PRO A 224 -29.60 10.10 10.84
CA PRO A 224 -28.98 8.85 11.31
C PRO A 224 -29.39 7.63 10.49
N ASN A 225 -30.65 7.59 10.03
CA ASN A 225 -31.17 6.50 9.21
C ASN A 225 -30.48 6.42 7.83
N THR A 226 -30.10 7.55 7.24
CA THR A 226 -29.34 7.59 5.98
C THR A 226 -27.96 6.98 6.18
N ARG A 227 -27.22 7.41 7.22
CA ARG A 227 -25.90 6.88 7.55
C ARG A 227 -25.96 5.37 7.83
N LYS A 228 -26.95 4.94 8.62
CA LYS A 228 -27.21 3.53 8.94
C LYS A 228 -27.51 2.70 7.69
N ALA A 229 -28.48 3.12 6.88
CA ALA A 229 -28.89 2.39 5.67
C ALA A 229 -27.72 2.27 4.68
N TYR A 230 -26.96 3.35 4.51
CA TYR A 230 -25.78 3.36 3.65
C TYR A 230 -24.70 2.40 4.15
N LEU A 231 -24.32 2.47 5.43
CA LEU A 231 -23.28 1.59 5.99
C LEU A 231 -23.69 0.12 5.90
N ILE A 232 -24.94 -0.23 6.25
CA ILE A 232 -25.46 -1.60 6.12
C ILE A 232 -25.33 -2.08 4.68
N ALA A 233 -25.76 -1.28 3.70
CA ALA A 233 -25.71 -1.66 2.29
C ALA A 233 -24.26 -1.81 1.79
N ALA A 234 -23.36 -0.90 2.19
CA ALA A 234 -21.96 -0.92 1.79
C ALA A 234 -21.18 -2.11 2.37
N GLU A 235 -21.45 -2.49 3.63
CA GLU A 235 -20.80 -3.64 4.28
C GLU A 235 -21.37 -5.00 3.81
N ASN A 236 -22.60 -5.02 3.27
CA ASN A 236 -23.23 -6.23 2.70
C ASN A 236 -22.97 -6.41 1.20
N LYS A 237 -22.01 -5.69 0.62
CA LYS A 237 -21.62 -5.90 -0.78
C LYS A 237 -20.80 -7.19 -0.93
N CYS A 238 -20.86 -7.78 -2.12
CA CYS A 238 -20.04 -8.93 -2.49
C CYS A 238 -20.15 -10.14 -1.53
N THR A 239 -21.36 -10.48 -1.04
CA THR A 239 -21.58 -11.58 -0.07
C THR A 239 -21.04 -12.94 -0.52
N GLN A 240 -20.87 -13.17 -1.82
CA GLN A 240 -20.18 -14.34 -2.37
C GLN A 240 -18.74 -14.51 -1.85
N ASN A 241 -18.09 -13.42 -1.41
CA ASN A 241 -16.74 -13.45 -0.87
C ASN A 241 -16.64 -14.17 0.48
N THR A 242 -17.73 -14.32 1.23
CA THR A 242 -17.73 -15.05 2.50
C THR A 242 -17.37 -16.53 2.29
N ALA A 243 -17.90 -17.16 1.24
CA ALA A 243 -17.57 -18.55 0.92
C ALA A 243 -16.11 -18.70 0.46
N ILE A 244 -15.63 -17.76 -0.38
CA ILE A 244 -14.23 -17.69 -0.83
C ILE A 244 -13.28 -17.55 0.35
N PHE A 245 -13.62 -16.68 1.31
CA PHE A 245 -12.82 -16.45 2.50
C PHE A 245 -12.74 -17.71 3.37
N ARG A 246 -13.88 -18.37 3.67
CA ARG A 246 -13.92 -19.62 4.44
C ARG A 246 -13.07 -20.72 3.79
N GLU A 247 -13.21 -20.93 2.47
CA GLU A 247 -12.39 -21.90 1.75
C GLU A 247 -10.88 -21.57 1.85
N THR A 248 -10.55 -20.29 1.75
CA THR A 248 -9.16 -19.82 1.88
C THR A 248 -8.58 -20.10 3.27
N LEU A 249 -9.36 -19.93 4.35
CA LEU A 249 -8.91 -20.23 5.71
C LEU A 249 -8.59 -21.72 5.89
N CYS A 250 -9.49 -22.62 5.43
CA CYS A 250 -9.26 -24.06 5.50
C CYS A 250 -7.99 -24.47 4.75
N LEU A 251 -7.82 -23.95 3.52
CA LEU A 251 -6.64 -24.24 2.69
C LEU A 251 -5.35 -23.69 3.30
N ARG A 252 -5.39 -22.52 3.95
CA ARG A 252 -4.24 -21.93 4.64
C ARG A 252 -3.80 -22.79 5.83
N GLN A 253 -4.74 -23.34 6.58
CA GLN A 253 -4.41 -24.22 7.71
C GLN A 253 -3.84 -25.56 7.23
N GLU A 254 -4.44 -26.15 6.19
CA GLU A 254 -3.90 -27.37 5.58
C GLU A 254 -2.47 -27.14 5.04
N MET A 255 -2.22 -25.99 4.42
CA MET A 255 -0.88 -25.60 3.98
C MET A 255 0.12 -25.48 5.14
N ALA A 256 -0.29 -24.89 6.27
CA ALA A 256 0.56 -24.76 7.44
C ALA A 256 0.98 -26.14 7.97
N GLN A 257 0.03 -27.07 8.08
CA GLN A 257 0.28 -28.44 8.53
C GLN A 257 1.24 -29.20 7.61
N ILE A 258 1.03 -29.12 6.29
CA ILE A 258 1.93 -29.75 5.30
C ILE A 258 3.37 -29.21 5.44
N LEU A 259 3.52 -27.92 5.73
CA LEU A 259 4.81 -27.26 5.89
C LEU A 259 5.42 -27.42 7.30
N GLY A 260 4.73 -28.12 8.22
CA GLY A 260 5.22 -28.39 9.57
C GLY A 260 5.00 -27.24 10.58
N TYR A 261 4.04 -26.35 10.32
CA TYR A 261 3.66 -25.27 11.22
C TYR A 261 2.32 -25.56 11.91
N GLU A 262 2.20 -25.13 13.16
CA GLU A 262 0.99 -25.37 13.98
C GLU A 262 -0.25 -24.62 13.45
N SER A 263 -0.06 -23.37 13.03
CA SER A 263 -1.11 -22.54 12.43
C SER A 263 -0.57 -21.74 11.24
N TYR A 264 -1.48 -21.19 10.43
CA TYR A 264 -1.09 -20.25 9.37
C TYR A 264 -0.43 -18.98 9.94
N ALA A 265 -0.80 -18.53 11.14
CA ALA A 265 -0.13 -17.42 11.81
C ALA A 265 1.34 -17.76 12.14
N ASN A 266 1.62 -18.97 12.64
CA ASN A 266 2.99 -19.43 12.90
C ASN A 266 3.83 -19.52 11.62
N LEU A 267 3.21 -19.83 10.48
CA LEU A 267 3.88 -19.83 9.19
C LEU A 267 4.26 -18.41 8.74
N VAL A 268 3.34 -17.46 8.84
CA VAL A 268 3.51 -16.07 8.35
C VAL A 268 4.48 -15.28 9.22
N VAL A 269 4.43 -15.43 10.55
CA VAL A 269 5.26 -14.65 11.48
C VAL A 269 6.76 -14.84 11.26
N GLN A 270 7.18 -15.95 10.64
CA GLN A 270 8.57 -16.21 10.29
C GLN A 270 9.17 -15.20 9.29
N ASP A 271 8.35 -14.39 8.61
CA ASP A 271 8.79 -13.34 7.67
C ASP A 271 8.65 -11.91 8.24
N LEU A 272 8.28 -11.80 9.51
CA LEU A 272 7.98 -10.54 10.17
C LEU A 272 9.13 -10.13 11.10
N MET A 273 9.16 -8.86 11.49
CA MET A 273 10.01 -8.35 12.57
C MET A 273 9.58 -8.94 13.92
N ALA A 274 8.28 -9.19 14.11
CA ALA A 274 7.79 -9.95 15.25
C ALA A 274 8.42 -11.37 15.27
N PRO A 275 9.02 -11.80 16.38
CA PRO A 275 9.78 -13.05 16.42
C PRO A 275 8.90 -14.31 16.39
N ASP A 276 7.69 -14.23 16.94
CA ASP A 276 6.74 -15.34 17.06
C ASP A 276 5.32 -14.83 17.33
N THR A 277 4.35 -15.75 17.30
CA THR A 277 2.94 -15.45 17.53
C THR A 277 2.65 -15.05 18.98
N THR A 278 3.42 -15.53 19.96
CA THR A 278 3.27 -15.15 21.37
C THR A 278 3.51 -13.65 21.53
N ARG A 279 4.56 -13.10 20.91
CA ARG A 279 4.85 -11.67 20.96
C ARG A 279 3.75 -10.83 20.29
N VAL A 280 3.19 -11.31 19.18
CA VAL A 280 2.07 -10.64 18.50
C VAL A 280 0.85 -10.58 19.42
N GLU A 281 0.49 -11.68 20.08
CA GLU A 281 -0.63 -11.71 21.01
C GLU A 281 -0.45 -10.78 22.21
N GLU A 282 0.74 -10.81 22.83
CA GLU A 282 1.06 -9.94 23.95
C GLU A 282 0.93 -8.46 23.58
N PHE A 283 1.45 -8.09 22.41
CA PHE A 283 1.37 -6.73 21.89
C PHE A 283 -0.08 -6.28 21.69
N ILE A 284 -0.88 -7.09 21.00
CA ILE A 284 -2.30 -6.79 20.74
C ILE A 284 -3.10 -6.66 22.05
N LYS A 285 -2.90 -7.59 22.99
CA LYS A 285 -3.59 -7.59 24.30
C LYS A 285 -3.20 -6.39 25.15
N ASP A 286 -1.91 -6.04 25.21
CA ASP A 286 -1.42 -4.87 25.95
C ASP A 286 -1.97 -3.56 25.35
N MET A 287 -1.99 -3.45 24.01
CA MET A 287 -2.60 -2.30 23.33
C MET A 287 -4.09 -2.17 23.66
N GLN A 288 -4.86 -3.25 23.56
CA GLN A 288 -6.29 -3.23 23.89
C GLN A 288 -6.49 -2.75 25.34
N HIS A 289 -5.77 -3.36 26.29
CA HIS A 289 -5.88 -3.02 27.70
C HIS A 289 -5.60 -1.54 28.01
N ARG A 290 -4.57 -0.96 27.38
CA ARG A 290 -4.21 0.45 27.61
C ARG A 290 -5.18 1.44 26.94
N LEU A 291 -5.72 1.09 25.77
CA LEU A 291 -6.55 1.98 24.98
C LEU A 291 -8.01 1.98 25.40
N THR A 292 -8.56 0.86 25.90
CA THR A 292 -9.96 0.75 26.32
C THR A 292 -10.41 1.89 27.25
N PRO A 293 -9.76 2.20 28.39
CA PRO A 293 -10.22 3.27 29.27
C PRO A 293 -10.10 4.68 28.67
N LEU A 294 -9.23 4.87 27.65
CA LEU A 294 -9.16 6.12 26.91
C LEU A 294 -10.35 6.23 25.94
N ALA A 295 -10.62 5.15 25.21
CA ALA A 295 -11.71 5.08 24.25
C ALA A 295 -13.08 5.17 24.91
N GLU A 296 -13.27 4.63 26.12
CA GLU A 296 -14.51 4.80 26.90
C GLU A 296 -14.81 6.29 27.13
N ARG A 297 -13.81 7.07 27.56
CA ARG A 297 -13.96 8.52 27.79
C ARG A 297 -14.21 9.29 26.50
N GLU A 298 -13.50 8.94 25.42
CA GLU A 298 -13.73 9.53 24.10
C GLU A 298 -15.16 9.22 23.61
N LEU A 299 -15.63 7.98 23.81
CA LEU A 299 -16.93 7.52 23.35
C LEU A 299 -18.06 8.19 24.13
N ASP A 300 -17.89 8.41 25.43
CA ASP A 300 -18.86 9.14 26.25
C ASP A 300 -19.04 10.58 25.76
N ARG A 301 -17.95 11.27 25.41
CA ARG A 301 -18.03 12.60 24.78
C ARG A 301 -18.82 12.58 23.47
N LEU A 302 -18.64 11.54 22.64
CA LEU A 302 -19.40 11.39 21.39
C LEU A 302 -20.88 11.04 21.64
N LYS A 303 -21.19 10.27 22.69
CA LYS A 303 -22.57 10.00 23.11
C LYS A 303 -23.26 11.28 23.59
N ASP A 304 -22.55 12.15 24.32
CA ASP A 304 -23.11 13.43 24.77
C ASP A 304 -23.48 14.34 23.60
N LEU A 305 -22.60 14.44 22.58
CA LEU A 305 -22.90 15.18 21.34
C LEU A 305 -24.12 14.60 20.61
N LYS A 306 -24.22 13.27 20.56
CA LYS A 306 -25.37 12.58 19.97
C LYS A 306 -26.66 12.86 20.73
N GLU A 307 -26.64 12.79 22.05
CA GLU A 307 -27.79 13.07 22.91
C GLU A 307 -28.29 14.51 22.74
N GLN A 308 -27.36 15.47 22.69
CA GLN A 308 -27.68 16.88 22.45
C GLN A 308 -28.34 17.11 21.08
N GLU A 309 -27.81 16.51 20.02
CA GLU A 309 -28.39 16.61 18.68
C GLU A 309 -29.78 15.97 18.62
N PHE A 310 -29.93 14.76 19.17
CA PHE A 310 -31.22 14.06 19.18
C PHE A 310 -32.27 14.84 19.96
N SER A 311 -31.93 15.35 21.14
CA SER A 311 -32.79 16.21 21.95
C SER A 311 -33.20 17.48 21.20
N SER A 312 -32.26 18.15 20.53
CA SER A 312 -32.52 19.39 19.78
C SER A 312 -33.43 19.18 18.57
N ASN A 313 -33.41 17.99 17.97
CA ASN A 313 -34.26 17.64 16.83
C ASN A 313 -35.55 16.90 17.23
N GLY A 314 -35.76 16.63 18.53
CA GLY A 314 -36.90 15.85 19.02
C GLY A 314 -36.88 14.37 18.58
N TRP A 315 -35.70 13.82 18.32
CA TRP A 315 -35.51 12.41 17.93
C TRP A 315 -35.39 11.50 19.15
N GLN A 316 -35.84 10.25 19.01
CA GLN A 316 -35.68 9.24 20.07
C GLN A 316 -34.24 8.71 20.08
N HIS A 317 -33.58 8.78 21.24
CA HIS A 317 -32.26 8.22 21.46
C HIS A 317 -32.35 6.92 22.29
N ASP A 318 -31.56 5.91 21.94
CA ASP A 318 -31.55 4.59 22.59
C ASP A 318 -30.35 4.40 23.55
N GLY A 319 -29.59 5.46 23.81
CA GLY A 319 -28.42 5.45 24.67
C GLY A 319 -27.19 4.77 24.07
N LYS A 320 -27.23 4.34 22.79
CA LYS A 320 -26.15 3.57 22.16
C LYS A 320 -25.37 4.39 21.15
N PHE A 321 -24.11 4.04 20.98
CA PHE A 321 -23.25 4.60 19.94
C PHE A 321 -22.96 3.54 18.86
N TYR A 322 -23.13 3.92 17.59
CA TYR A 322 -23.05 2.99 16.47
C TYR A 322 -21.90 3.33 15.52
N LEU A 323 -21.46 2.34 14.75
CA LEU A 323 -20.38 2.53 13.76
C LEU A 323 -20.69 3.62 12.72
N TRP A 324 -21.96 3.78 12.32
CA TRP A 324 -22.40 4.83 11.38
C TRP A 324 -22.48 6.24 12.01
N ASP A 325 -22.23 6.37 13.31
CA ASP A 325 -22.21 7.64 14.03
C ASP A 325 -20.78 8.20 14.17
N GLN A 326 -19.76 7.35 14.22
CA GLN A 326 -18.37 7.71 14.53
C GLN A 326 -17.82 8.86 13.68
N ARG A 327 -17.90 8.75 12.35
CA ARG A 327 -17.36 9.75 11.42
C ARG A 327 -18.09 11.09 11.49
N TYR A 328 -19.40 11.05 11.70
CA TYR A 328 -20.26 12.22 11.78
C TYR A 328 -19.98 13.01 13.05
N TYR A 329 -19.98 12.36 14.22
CA TYR A 329 -19.71 13.06 15.48
C TYR A 329 -18.24 13.43 15.66
N LYS A 330 -17.29 12.68 15.06
CA LYS A 330 -15.89 13.13 15.01
C LYS A 330 -15.74 14.44 14.24
N ARG A 331 -16.41 14.58 13.09
CA ARG A 331 -16.45 15.85 12.33
C ARG A 331 -17.09 16.96 13.16
N LEU A 332 -18.27 16.73 13.73
CA LEU A 332 -18.95 17.74 14.55
C LEU A 332 -18.07 18.19 15.72
N LEU A 333 -17.39 17.26 16.38
CA LEU A 333 -16.47 17.57 17.47
C LEU A 333 -15.35 18.53 17.02
N PHE A 334 -14.79 18.34 15.82
CA PHE A 334 -13.77 19.23 15.26
C PHE A 334 -14.34 20.63 14.99
N GLU A 335 -15.55 20.70 14.43
CA GLU A 335 -16.23 21.96 14.09
C GLU A 335 -16.65 22.74 15.35
N THR A 336 -17.23 22.08 16.35
CA THR A 336 -17.86 22.74 17.50
C THR A 336 -16.88 23.02 18.63
N GLU A 337 -16.09 22.03 19.04
CA GLU A 337 -15.22 22.13 20.21
C GLU A 337 -13.83 22.66 19.85
N TYR A 338 -13.32 22.27 18.68
CA TYR A 338 -11.99 22.69 18.22
C TYR A 338 -12.03 23.84 17.22
N GLN A 339 -13.22 24.25 16.73
CA GLN A 339 -13.37 25.35 15.77
C GLN A 339 -12.41 25.20 14.57
N VAL A 340 -12.30 23.98 14.06
CA VAL A 340 -11.50 23.64 12.87
C VAL A 340 -12.43 23.27 11.74
N ASP A 341 -12.49 24.13 10.72
CA ASP A 341 -13.12 23.83 9.45
C ASP A 341 -12.06 23.30 8.46
N GLU A 342 -12.21 22.04 8.04
CA GLU A 342 -11.28 21.38 7.11
C GLU A 342 -11.20 22.10 5.76
N LEU A 343 -12.28 22.75 5.31
CA LEU A 343 -12.30 23.51 4.06
C LEU A 343 -11.57 24.84 4.21
N GLN A 344 -11.70 25.52 5.35
CA GLN A 344 -10.94 26.74 5.63
C GLN A 344 -9.44 26.43 5.75
N VAL A 345 -9.10 25.32 6.40
CA VAL A 345 -7.70 24.90 6.54
C VAL A 345 -7.08 24.57 5.18
N SER A 346 -7.82 23.95 4.25
CA SER A 346 -7.28 23.57 2.95
C SER A 346 -6.92 24.76 2.05
N GLU A 347 -7.49 25.95 2.29
CA GLU A 347 -7.15 27.19 1.57
C GLU A 347 -5.67 27.59 1.74
N TYR A 348 -5.02 27.08 2.79
CA TYR A 348 -3.61 27.32 3.07
C TYR A 348 -2.67 26.26 2.51
N PHE A 349 -3.17 25.17 1.90
CA PHE A 349 -2.33 24.06 1.42
C PHE A 349 -2.54 23.82 -0.07
N THR A 350 -1.93 24.67 -0.91
CA THR A 350 -1.86 24.36 -2.34
C THR A 350 -0.94 23.16 -2.57
N LEU A 351 -1.31 22.28 -3.49
CA LEU A 351 -0.55 21.05 -3.77
C LEU A 351 0.90 21.37 -4.14
N GLU A 352 1.11 22.35 -5.02
CA GLU A 352 2.43 22.72 -5.53
C GLU A 352 3.34 23.22 -4.40
N ARG A 353 2.82 24.12 -3.56
CA ARG A 353 3.57 24.66 -2.41
C ARG A 353 3.86 23.58 -1.38
N THR A 354 2.87 22.73 -1.11
CA THR A 354 3.01 21.64 -0.15
C THR A 354 4.14 20.69 -0.59
N VAL A 355 4.17 20.28 -1.85
CA VAL A 355 5.23 19.43 -2.41
C VAL A 355 6.60 20.12 -2.31
N GLU A 356 6.70 21.38 -2.75
CA GLU A 356 7.96 22.15 -2.71
C GLU A 356 8.56 22.18 -1.30
N VAL A 357 7.74 22.52 -0.31
CA VAL A 357 8.18 22.65 1.08
C VAL A 357 8.47 21.28 1.70
N MET A 358 7.67 20.24 1.40
CA MET A 358 7.96 18.88 1.86
C MET A 358 9.32 18.38 1.36
N LEU A 359 9.63 18.59 0.08
CA LEU A 359 10.95 18.24 -0.47
C LEU A 359 12.05 18.99 0.27
N ARG A 360 11.88 20.30 0.51
CA ARG A 360 12.83 21.12 1.27
C ARG A 360 13.04 20.64 2.71
N ILE A 361 12.01 20.09 3.36
CA ILE A 361 12.16 19.46 4.68
C ILE A 361 13.13 18.28 4.60
N PHE A 362 13.04 17.44 3.57
CA PHE A 362 13.99 16.35 3.35
C PHE A 362 15.38 16.85 2.95
N GLU A 363 15.49 17.95 2.21
CA GLU A 363 16.79 18.59 1.91
C GLU A 363 17.51 18.97 3.20
N VAL A 364 16.82 19.63 4.12
CA VAL A 364 17.40 20.09 5.40
C VAL A 364 17.60 18.94 6.38
N ALA A 365 16.63 18.04 6.53
CA ALA A 365 16.65 17.02 7.56
C ALA A 365 17.54 15.82 7.21
N MET A 366 17.73 15.54 5.92
CA MET A 366 18.40 14.32 5.45
C MET A 366 19.46 14.58 4.37
N GLY A 367 19.75 15.86 4.05
CA GLY A 367 20.80 16.19 3.09
C GLY A 367 20.46 15.82 1.65
N PHE A 368 19.19 15.79 1.27
CA PHE A 368 18.83 15.60 -0.14
C PHE A 368 18.96 16.90 -0.94
N VAL A 369 19.07 16.78 -2.26
CA VAL A 369 18.87 17.90 -3.19
C VAL A 369 17.96 17.44 -4.32
N PHE A 370 16.80 18.09 -4.47
CA PHE A 370 15.82 17.75 -5.49
C PHE A 370 15.89 18.77 -6.64
N ILE A 371 16.22 18.31 -7.85
CA ILE A 371 16.26 19.16 -9.04
C ILE A 371 15.16 18.72 -10.00
N GLN A 372 14.11 19.53 -10.10
CA GLN A 372 13.00 19.29 -11.03
C GLN A 372 13.48 19.38 -12.47
N LEU A 373 13.10 18.39 -13.29
CA LEU A 373 13.49 18.30 -14.69
C LEU A 373 12.48 19.05 -15.56
N ASN A 374 12.97 20.02 -16.32
CA ASN A 374 12.22 20.64 -17.42
C ASN A 374 12.35 19.82 -18.72
N ASP A 375 11.59 20.16 -19.75
CA ASP A 375 11.56 19.37 -20.99
C ASP A 375 12.90 19.31 -21.71
N LYS A 376 13.71 20.37 -21.66
CA LYS A 376 15.07 20.36 -22.20
C LYS A 376 15.93 19.28 -21.50
N THR A 377 15.85 19.20 -20.18
CA THR A 377 16.64 18.26 -19.39
C THR A 377 16.09 16.83 -19.53
N LYS A 378 14.77 16.67 -19.58
CA LYS A 378 14.11 15.38 -19.89
C LYS A 378 14.56 14.84 -21.24
N ALA A 379 14.58 15.68 -22.28
CA ALA A 379 15.04 15.31 -23.62
C ALA A 379 16.52 14.91 -23.62
N LEU A 380 17.38 15.63 -22.89
CA LEU A 380 18.80 15.29 -22.78
C LEU A 380 19.04 13.95 -22.07
N LEU A 381 18.28 13.67 -21.01
CA LEU A 381 18.37 12.43 -20.23
C LEU A 381 17.54 11.28 -20.83
N SER A 382 16.86 11.53 -21.95
CA SER A 382 16.08 10.53 -22.68
C SER A 382 16.97 9.76 -23.65
N PRO A 383 16.95 8.42 -23.62
CA PRO A 383 17.61 7.60 -24.64
C PRO A 383 17.20 7.92 -26.09
N THR A 384 16.03 8.53 -26.31
CA THR A 384 15.52 8.89 -27.64
C THR A 384 15.73 10.36 -28.00
N GLY A 385 16.25 11.18 -27.08
CA GLY A 385 16.37 12.63 -27.25
C GLY A 385 15.05 13.39 -27.14
N LYS A 386 13.96 12.74 -26.69
CA LYS A 386 12.62 13.33 -26.59
C LYS A 386 12.11 13.35 -25.15
N ALA A 387 11.51 14.46 -24.73
CA ALA A 387 11.02 14.65 -23.38
C ALA A 387 9.72 13.88 -23.12
N GLU A 388 8.86 13.78 -24.12
CA GLU A 388 7.59 13.05 -24.07
C GLU A 388 7.79 11.53 -23.92
N ASP A 389 8.94 11.00 -24.35
CA ASP A 389 9.23 9.57 -24.30
C ASP A 389 9.61 9.08 -22.90
N VAL A 390 9.90 9.97 -21.95
CA VAL A 390 10.32 9.62 -20.56
C VAL A 390 9.22 9.86 -19.52
N VAL A 391 8.01 10.18 -19.97
CA VAL A 391 6.79 10.34 -19.16
C VAL A 391 5.70 9.40 -19.67
N TRP A 392 4.83 8.90 -18.78
CA TRP A 392 3.64 8.13 -19.16
C TRP A 392 2.37 9.00 -19.24
N HIS A 393 2.45 10.23 -18.72
CA HIS A 393 1.40 11.22 -18.74
C HIS A 393 2.00 12.64 -18.72
N GLU A 394 1.32 13.61 -19.32
CA GLU A 394 1.80 15.01 -19.39
C GLU A 394 1.97 15.66 -18.01
N ASP A 395 1.12 15.29 -17.05
CA ASP A 395 1.19 15.75 -15.66
C ASP A 395 2.35 15.15 -14.84
N ASN A 396 3.21 14.30 -15.42
CA ASN A 396 4.32 13.71 -14.69
C ASN A 396 5.38 14.76 -14.36
N ILE A 397 5.62 14.95 -13.06
CA ILE A 397 6.75 15.73 -12.54
C ILE A 397 7.89 14.77 -12.24
N ILE A 398 9.12 15.13 -12.63
CA ILE A 398 10.31 14.31 -12.41
C ILE A 398 11.36 15.15 -11.69
N TYR A 399 11.94 14.60 -10.62
CA TYR A 399 13.10 15.14 -9.92
C TYR A 399 14.29 14.20 -10.09
N SER A 400 15.46 14.77 -10.43
CA SER A 400 16.74 14.12 -10.14
C SER A 400 17.12 14.41 -8.70
N VAL A 401 17.55 13.37 -7.97
CA VAL A 401 17.79 13.44 -6.53
C VAL A 401 19.28 13.18 -6.26
N TRP A 402 19.86 14.03 -5.42
CA TRP A 402 21.29 14.03 -5.08
C TRP A 402 21.50 14.14 -3.57
N ASP A 403 22.69 13.79 -3.10
CA ASP A 403 23.15 14.00 -1.72
C ASP A 403 23.56 15.47 -1.48
N GLU A 404 23.83 15.87 -0.22
CA GLU A 404 23.87 17.27 0.26
C GLU A 404 24.93 18.10 -0.50
N ASP A 405 26.10 17.51 -0.73
CA ASP A 405 27.20 18.12 -1.47
C ASP A 405 27.01 18.10 -2.99
N GLY A 406 25.94 17.45 -3.48
CA GLY A 406 25.73 17.24 -4.90
C GLY A 406 26.65 16.21 -5.54
N ALA A 407 27.51 15.59 -4.73
CA ALA A 407 28.58 14.71 -5.21
C ALA A 407 28.07 13.33 -5.63
N SER A 408 26.95 12.87 -5.05
CA SER A 408 26.40 11.55 -5.30
C SER A 408 24.95 11.62 -5.79
N PHE A 409 24.70 11.08 -6.97
CA PHE A 409 23.35 10.84 -7.46
C PHE A 409 22.66 9.78 -6.58
N LEU A 410 21.38 9.95 -6.26
CA LEU A 410 20.60 9.03 -5.43
C LEU A 410 19.48 8.33 -6.21
N GLY A 411 19.00 8.93 -7.30
CA GLY A 411 17.99 8.33 -8.17
C GLY A 411 17.02 9.36 -8.72
N TYR A 412 15.88 8.87 -9.22
CA TYR A 412 14.81 9.70 -9.75
C TYR A 412 13.52 9.52 -8.96
N LEU A 413 12.82 10.63 -8.72
CA LEU A 413 11.48 10.67 -8.13
C LEU A 413 10.49 11.19 -9.16
N TYR A 414 9.55 10.34 -9.55
CA TYR A 414 8.41 10.70 -10.37
C TYR A 414 7.21 11.01 -9.46
N MET A 415 6.42 12.01 -9.82
CA MET A 415 5.17 12.34 -9.15
C MET A 415 4.03 12.37 -10.16
N ASP A 416 2.95 11.66 -9.83
CA ASP A 416 1.72 11.56 -10.60
C ASP A 416 0.55 11.79 -9.64
N LEU A 417 0.12 13.04 -9.52
CA LEU A 417 -0.65 13.51 -8.35
C LEU A 417 -2.16 13.62 -8.55
N HIS A 418 -2.63 13.60 -9.81
CA HIS A 418 -4.04 13.83 -10.15
C HIS A 418 -4.77 12.55 -10.61
N PRO A 419 -6.08 12.42 -10.34
CA PRO A 419 -6.85 11.28 -10.79
C PRO A 419 -7.08 11.31 -12.30
N ARG A 420 -7.11 10.14 -12.94
CA ARG A 420 -7.56 9.96 -14.33
C ARG A 420 -8.11 8.56 -14.55
N GLU A 421 -8.83 8.36 -15.65
CA GLU A 421 -9.40 7.06 -15.98
C GLU A 421 -8.31 5.98 -16.09
N GLY A 422 -8.54 4.85 -15.42
CA GLY A 422 -7.66 3.68 -15.47
C GLY A 422 -6.38 3.79 -14.62
N LYS A 423 -6.11 4.94 -13.99
CA LYS A 423 -5.04 5.10 -13.00
C LYS A 423 -5.40 4.40 -11.70
N TYR A 424 -4.38 3.91 -10.98
CA TYR A 424 -4.51 3.39 -9.64
C TYR A 424 -5.14 4.43 -8.68
N SER A 425 -6.25 4.06 -8.04
CA SER A 425 -7.16 4.99 -7.35
C SER A 425 -6.77 5.31 -5.90
N HIS A 426 -5.77 4.64 -5.35
CA HIS A 426 -5.22 4.95 -4.03
C HIS A 426 -3.92 5.74 -4.16
N CYS A 427 -3.51 6.38 -3.07
CA CYS A 427 -2.15 6.89 -2.97
C CYS A 427 -1.20 5.70 -2.74
N CYS A 428 -0.04 5.72 -3.38
CA CYS A 428 1.04 4.77 -3.12
C CYS A 428 2.37 5.31 -3.64
N ASN A 429 3.48 4.87 -3.07
CA ASN A 429 4.78 4.93 -3.70
C ASN A 429 5.20 3.58 -4.29
N THR A 430 5.84 3.57 -5.47
CA THR A 430 6.31 2.33 -6.07
C THR A 430 7.66 2.46 -6.78
N ASN A 431 8.55 1.49 -6.51
CA ASN A 431 9.83 1.36 -7.18
C ASN A 431 9.70 0.50 -8.43
N PHE A 432 9.66 1.15 -9.60
CA PHE A 432 9.61 0.43 -10.87
C PHE A 432 10.99 0.20 -11.50
N GLN A 433 12.04 0.87 -11.00
CA GLN A 433 13.43 0.43 -11.17
C GLN A 433 14.13 0.43 -9.79
N PRO A 434 14.56 -0.74 -9.27
CA PRO A 434 15.26 -0.81 -7.99
C PRO A 434 16.73 -0.40 -8.11
N GLY A 435 17.31 0.13 -7.03
CA GLY A 435 18.75 0.34 -6.91
C GLY A 435 19.49 -0.93 -6.46
N PHE A 436 20.64 -1.23 -7.06
CA PHE A 436 21.47 -2.39 -6.70
C PHE A 436 22.89 -2.23 -7.27
N THR A 437 23.82 -3.08 -6.84
CA THR A 437 25.20 -3.08 -7.35
C THR A 437 25.32 -4.00 -8.56
N ARG A 438 25.72 -3.45 -9.71
CA ARG A 438 25.91 -4.19 -10.97
C ARG A 438 27.17 -5.06 -10.89
N ARG A 439 27.28 -6.01 -11.83
CA ARG A 439 28.43 -6.95 -11.91
C ARG A 439 29.79 -6.26 -12.06
N ASP A 440 29.82 -5.13 -12.73
CA ASP A 440 31.02 -4.31 -12.93
C ASP A 440 31.36 -3.41 -11.72
N GLY A 441 30.61 -3.54 -10.62
CA GLY A 441 30.74 -2.71 -9.42
C GLY A 441 30.06 -1.35 -9.52
N SER A 442 29.50 -0.98 -10.69
CA SER A 442 28.75 0.27 -10.85
C SER A 442 27.38 0.19 -10.17
N ARG A 443 26.81 1.35 -9.88
CA ARG A 443 25.51 1.45 -9.21
C ARG A 443 24.39 1.57 -10.23
N GLN A 444 23.37 0.71 -10.12
CA GLN A 444 22.04 1.02 -10.64
C GLN A 444 21.32 1.90 -9.61
N TYR A 445 20.83 3.05 -10.04
CA TYR A 445 20.08 3.97 -9.19
C TYR A 445 18.58 3.72 -9.29
N PRO A 446 17.84 3.89 -8.19
CA PRO A 446 16.41 3.67 -8.18
C PRO A 446 15.64 4.72 -8.96
N VAL A 447 14.47 4.30 -9.43
CA VAL A 447 13.42 5.18 -9.92
C VAL A 447 12.14 4.83 -9.18
N THR A 448 11.69 5.78 -8.36
CA THR A 448 10.46 5.71 -7.56
C THR A 448 9.38 6.60 -8.16
N ALA A 449 8.13 6.16 -8.08
CA ALA A 449 6.95 6.93 -8.49
C ALA A 449 5.97 7.08 -7.32
N LEU A 450 5.71 8.33 -6.94
CA LEU A 450 4.63 8.74 -6.06
C LEU A 450 3.35 8.89 -6.89
N ILE A 451 2.35 8.08 -6.60
CA ILE A 451 1.05 8.09 -7.25
C ILE A 451 0.03 8.55 -6.22
N CYS A 452 -0.62 9.69 -6.47
CA CYS A 452 -1.72 10.22 -5.66
C CYS A 452 -2.93 10.57 -6.52
N ASN A 453 -4.05 10.97 -5.90
CA ASN A 453 -5.30 11.28 -6.61
C ASN A 453 -5.96 12.55 -6.05
N PHE A 454 -5.17 13.61 -5.85
CA PHE A 454 -5.66 14.89 -5.37
C PHE A 454 -6.41 15.64 -6.47
N SER A 455 -7.48 16.33 -6.07
CA SER A 455 -8.34 17.09 -6.98
C SER A 455 -7.50 17.99 -7.90
N PRO A 456 -7.69 17.94 -9.23
CA PRO A 456 -6.98 18.83 -10.13
C PRO A 456 -7.39 20.30 -9.88
N PRO A 457 -6.55 21.27 -10.28
CA PRO A 457 -6.94 22.68 -10.25
C PRO A 457 -8.19 22.92 -11.13
N THR A 458 -9.02 23.87 -10.71
CA THR A 458 -10.18 24.36 -11.49
C THR A 458 -9.92 25.78 -11.99
N GLU A 459 -10.78 26.31 -12.86
CA GLU A 459 -10.63 27.68 -13.37
C GLU A 459 -10.51 28.69 -12.21
N GLY A 460 -9.36 29.36 -12.13
CA GLY A 460 -9.07 30.36 -11.10
C GLY A 460 -8.78 29.83 -9.69
N LYS A 461 -8.77 28.51 -9.45
CA LYS A 461 -8.51 27.93 -8.12
C LYS A 461 -7.53 26.75 -8.19
N PRO A 462 -6.39 26.79 -7.46
CA PRO A 462 -5.40 25.71 -7.48
C PRO A 462 -5.92 24.44 -6.79
N SER A 463 -5.16 23.35 -6.90
CA SER A 463 -5.42 22.13 -6.14
C SER A 463 -5.17 22.40 -4.65
N LEU A 464 -6.22 22.30 -3.83
CA LEU A 464 -6.16 22.51 -2.39
C LEU A 464 -6.22 21.18 -1.66
N LEU A 465 -5.29 20.96 -0.74
CA LEU A 465 -5.20 19.75 0.06
C LEU A 465 -5.84 19.95 1.42
N LYS A 466 -6.69 19.01 1.81
CA LYS A 466 -7.12 18.89 3.21
C LYS A 466 -5.94 18.39 4.05
N HIS A 467 -5.96 18.67 5.36
CA HIS A 467 -4.84 18.28 6.23
C HIS A 467 -4.56 16.77 6.21
N HIS A 468 -5.58 15.91 6.15
CA HIS A 468 -5.37 14.47 6.00
C HIS A 468 -4.75 14.07 4.64
N GLU A 469 -4.96 14.84 3.58
CA GLU A 469 -4.33 14.66 2.28
C GLU A 469 -2.85 15.09 2.32
N VAL A 470 -2.53 16.14 3.09
CA VAL A 470 -1.14 16.52 3.40
C VAL A 470 -0.42 15.40 4.15
N ILE A 471 -1.04 14.80 5.17
CA ILE A 471 -0.50 13.63 5.88
C ILE A 471 -0.28 12.46 4.90
N THR A 472 -1.28 12.14 4.08
CA THR A 472 -1.19 11.07 3.07
C THR A 472 -0.04 11.32 2.09
N LEU A 473 0.12 12.55 1.61
CA LEU A 473 1.22 12.93 0.72
C LEU A 473 2.57 12.73 1.41
N PHE A 474 2.70 13.15 2.68
CA PHE A 474 3.93 12.99 3.45
C PHE A 474 4.28 11.51 3.67
N HIS A 475 3.28 10.70 4.04
CA HIS A 475 3.41 9.25 4.22
C HIS A 475 3.99 8.58 2.96
N GLU A 476 3.36 8.82 1.81
CA GLU A 476 3.75 8.18 0.55
C GLU A 476 5.06 8.72 -0.01
N LEU A 477 5.33 10.02 0.18
CA LEU A 477 6.65 10.57 -0.12
C LEU A 477 7.72 9.92 0.77
N GLY A 478 7.41 9.62 2.03
CA GLY A 478 8.29 8.88 2.95
C GLY A 478 8.75 7.53 2.41
N HIS A 479 7.85 6.75 1.78
CA HIS A 479 8.22 5.51 1.07
C HIS A 479 9.18 5.76 -0.11
N GLY A 480 8.98 6.88 -0.83
CA GLY A 480 9.88 7.33 -1.89
C GLY A 480 11.27 7.69 -1.36
N ILE A 481 11.33 8.44 -0.26
CA ILE A 481 12.58 8.81 0.42
C ILE A 481 13.31 7.58 0.95
N HIS A 482 12.61 6.63 1.57
CA HIS A 482 13.19 5.34 1.99
C HIS A 482 13.87 4.64 0.79
N SER A 483 13.23 4.65 -0.37
CA SER A 483 13.77 4.04 -1.59
C SER A 483 14.99 4.76 -2.15
N LEU A 484 15.00 6.09 -2.14
CA LEU A 484 16.12 6.92 -2.59
C LEU A 484 17.33 6.83 -1.64
N ALA A 485 17.08 6.70 -0.33
CA ALA A 485 18.11 6.53 0.69
C ALA A 485 18.75 5.12 0.66
N ALA A 486 18.00 4.10 0.21
CA ALA A 486 18.42 2.71 0.32
C ALA A 486 19.63 2.36 -0.57
N LYS A 487 20.67 1.78 0.05
CA LYS A 487 21.87 1.27 -0.64
C LYS A 487 22.05 -0.22 -0.40
N THR A 488 21.61 -1.03 -1.37
CA THR A 488 21.68 -2.50 -1.32
C THR A 488 22.54 -3.08 -2.44
N LYS A 489 23.08 -4.28 -2.20
CA LYS A 489 23.81 -5.07 -3.21
C LYS A 489 22.85 -5.69 -4.21
N TYR A 490 21.72 -6.24 -3.75
CA TYR A 490 20.74 -6.94 -4.57
C TYR A 490 19.43 -6.15 -4.72
N ALA A 491 18.79 -6.26 -5.88
CA ALA A 491 17.53 -5.55 -6.16
C ALA A 491 16.36 -6.05 -5.29
N ARG A 492 16.44 -7.29 -4.80
CA ARG A 492 15.43 -7.91 -3.94
C ARG A 492 15.26 -7.20 -2.60
N PHE A 493 16.34 -6.64 -2.05
CA PHE A 493 16.33 -5.96 -0.75
C PHE A 493 16.17 -4.44 -0.87
N HIS A 494 16.06 -3.91 -2.09
CA HIS A 494 16.11 -2.48 -2.31
C HIS A 494 14.84 -1.74 -1.85
N GLY A 495 15.03 -0.61 -1.18
CA GLY A 495 13.99 0.33 -0.79
C GLY A 495 13.06 -0.28 0.25
N THR A 496 11.75 -0.19 0.01
CA THR A 496 10.70 -0.69 0.90
C THR A 496 10.56 -2.22 0.93
N ALA A 497 11.52 -2.98 0.38
CA ALA A 497 11.57 -4.44 0.46
C ALA A 497 12.15 -4.93 1.81
N VAL A 498 11.49 -4.52 2.88
CA VAL A 498 11.78 -4.86 4.28
C VAL A 498 10.67 -5.78 4.83
N GLU A 499 10.78 -6.19 6.09
CA GLU A 499 9.75 -6.95 6.80
C GLU A 499 8.39 -6.22 6.73
N TRP A 500 7.30 -6.98 6.52
CA TRP A 500 5.98 -6.42 6.22
C TRP A 500 5.38 -5.59 7.36
N ASP A 501 5.71 -5.94 8.60
CA ASP A 501 5.31 -5.21 9.82
C ASP A 501 6.26 -4.06 10.17
N PHE A 502 7.32 -3.82 9.38
CA PHE A 502 8.22 -2.68 9.53
C PHE A 502 8.09 -1.65 8.41
N VAL A 503 7.57 -2.04 7.24
CA VAL A 503 7.56 -1.17 6.04
C VAL A 503 6.86 0.18 6.26
N GLU A 504 5.84 0.22 7.12
CA GLU A 504 5.09 1.45 7.44
C GLU A 504 5.71 2.29 8.57
N ALA A 505 6.71 1.77 9.30
CA ALA A 505 7.29 2.50 10.41
C ALA A 505 7.98 3.81 9.97
N PRO A 506 8.79 3.84 8.89
CA PRO A 506 9.37 5.09 8.40
C PRO A 506 8.33 6.10 7.91
N SER A 507 7.32 5.67 7.15
CA SER A 507 6.29 6.57 6.61
C SER A 507 5.43 7.17 7.75
N GLN A 508 5.00 6.35 8.70
CA GLN A 508 4.22 6.81 9.88
C GLN A 508 5.02 7.72 10.81
N MET A 509 6.33 7.47 10.97
CA MET A 509 7.21 8.40 11.71
C MET A 509 7.18 9.79 11.08
N LEU A 510 7.23 9.87 9.74
CA LEU A 510 7.23 11.12 8.99
C LEU A 510 5.89 11.86 9.03
N GLU A 511 4.77 11.15 9.18
CA GLU A 511 3.44 11.77 9.39
C GLU A 511 3.42 12.71 10.61
N SER A 512 4.26 12.44 11.63
CA SER A 512 4.34 13.26 12.83
C SER A 512 4.77 14.70 12.54
N TRP A 513 5.51 14.95 11.45
CA TRP A 513 5.88 16.32 11.06
C TRP A 513 4.68 17.15 10.63
N CYS A 514 3.63 16.54 10.07
CA CYS A 514 2.39 17.22 9.73
C CYS A 514 1.59 17.72 10.95
N TRP A 515 2.04 17.41 12.17
CA TRP A 515 1.46 17.86 13.43
C TRP A 515 2.35 18.85 14.19
N LEU A 516 3.55 19.17 13.68
CA LEU A 516 4.41 20.18 14.27
C LEU A 516 3.98 21.59 13.83
N PRO A 517 3.72 22.54 14.76
CA PRO A 517 3.31 23.90 14.40
C PRO A 517 4.27 24.62 13.44
N SER A 518 5.59 24.42 13.61
CA SER A 518 6.61 25.00 12.72
C SER A 518 6.51 24.47 11.30
N VAL A 519 6.28 23.15 11.14
CA VAL A 519 6.15 22.51 9.83
C VAL A 519 4.85 22.93 9.16
N LEU A 520 3.72 22.90 9.87
CA LEU A 520 2.42 23.36 9.35
C LEU A 520 2.50 24.79 8.81
N ARG A 521 3.12 25.71 9.55
CA ARG A 521 3.35 27.09 9.07
C ARG A 521 4.23 27.14 7.83
N SER A 522 5.27 26.30 7.77
CA SER A 522 6.16 26.27 6.60
C SER A 522 5.46 25.78 5.35
N LEU A 523 4.58 24.78 5.49
CA LEU A 523 3.77 24.20 4.41
C LEU A 523 2.65 25.16 3.97
N SER A 524 2.20 26.05 4.86
CA SER A 524 1.05 26.91 4.60
C SER A 524 1.35 28.13 3.73
N SER A 525 0.44 28.44 2.82
CA SER A 525 0.30 29.73 2.14
C SER A 525 -1.12 29.81 1.58
N HIS A 526 -1.90 30.80 2.02
CA HIS A 526 -3.26 31.02 1.52
C HIS A 526 -3.23 31.25 0.00
N TRP A 527 -4.09 30.55 -0.73
CA TRP A 527 -4.02 30.51 -2.18
C TRP A 527 -4.31 31.86 -2.87
N GLU A 528 -5.19 32.71 -2.31
CA GLU A 528 -5.45 34.08 -2.82
C GLU A 528 -4.49 35.13 -2.29
N THR A 529 -4.30 35.20 -0.96
CA THR A 529 -3.59 36.30 -0.29
C THR A 529 -2.10 36.05 -0.11
N GLY A 530 -1.65 34.80 -0.17
CA GLY A 530 -0.28 34.40 0.16
C GLY A 530 0.04 34.44 1.67
N GLU A 531 -0.95 34.72 2.53
CA GLU A 531 -0.75 34.79 3.97
C GLU A 531 -0.51 33.39 4.57
N GLN A 532 0.31 33.32 5.63
CA GLN A 532 0.50 32.06 6.36
C GLN A 532 -0.74 31.73 7.19
N ILE A 533 -0.90 30.44 7.49
CA ILE A 533 -1.97 29.99 8.38
C ILE A 533 -1.86 30.68 9.75
N PRO A 534 -2.95 31.24 10.31
CA PRO A 534 -2.92 31.90 11.60
C PRO A 534 -2.47 30.97 12.73
N ASP A 535 -1.66 31.49 13.66
CA ASP A 535 -1.12 30.71 14.79
C ASP A 535 -2.23 30.07 15.64
N ASP A 536 -3.34 30.77 15.85
CA ASP A 536 -4.49 30.25 16.59
C ASP A 536 -5.12 29.05 15.87
N LEU A 537 -5.23 29.09 14.53
CA LEU A 537 -5.75 27.99 13.73
C LEU A 537 -4.79 26.79 13.74
N VAL A 538 -3.48 27.03 13.70
CA VAL A 538 -2.47 25.96 13.85
C VAL A 538 -2.61 25.26 15.19
N GLN A 539 -2.70 26.01 16.30
CA GLN A 539 -2.84 25.41 17.63
C GLN A 539 -4.12 24.61 17.76
N ARG A 540 -5.24 25.11 17.23
CA ARG A 540 -6.51 24.38 17.19
C ARG A 540 -6.40 23.10 16.36
N LEU A 541 -5.80 23.17 15.17
CA LEU A 541 -5.58 22.01 14.29
C LEU A 541 -4.69 20.96 14.96
N VAL A 542 -3.57 21.35 15.55
CA VAL A 542 -2.67 20.42 16.27
C VAL A 542 -3.39 19.79 17.48
N ALA A 543 -4.24 20.54 18.18
CA ALA A 543 -5.04 19.98 19.28
C ALA A 543 -6.02 18.88 18.81
N THR A 544 -6.40 18.86 17.53
CA THR A 544 -7.24 17.79 16.96
C THR A 544 -6.50 16.46 16.76
N GLU A 545 -5.16 16.46 16.76
CA GLU A 545 -4.34 15.26 16.56
C GLU A 545 -4.80 14.12 17.48
N LYS A 546 -4.99 14.44 18.76
CA LYS A 546 -5.29 13.47 19.82
C LYS A 546 -6.78 13.16 19.95
N VAL A 547 -7.63 13.73 19.11
CA VAL A 547 -9.07 13.57 19.22
C VAL A 547 -9.49 12.22 18.66
N ASN A 548 -10.13 11.41 19.52
CA ASN A 548 -10.64 10.07 19.22
C ASN A 548 -9.55 9.07 18.81
N GLN A 549 -8.28 9.32 19.17
CA GLN A 549 -7.19 8.43 18.80
C GLN A 549 -7.37 7.04 19.41
N ALA A 550 -7.86 6.92 20.65
CA ALA A 550 -8.01 5.60 21.26
C ALA A 550 -9.11 4.79 20.56
N ILE A 551 -10.25 5.42 20.23
CA ILE A 551 -11.30 4.78 19.42
C ILE A 551 -10.74 4.35 18.06
N ASP A 552 -10.05 5.23 17.35
CA ASP A 552 -9.50 4.93 16.02
C ASP A 552 -8.49 3.77 16.08
N ARG A 553 -7.60 3.76 17.07
CA ARG A 553 -6.63 2.66 17.25
C ARG A 553 -7.30 1.35 17.66
N LEU A 554 -8.40 1.37 18.41
CA LEU A 554 -9.18 0.17 18.70
C LEU A 554 -9.95 -0.35 17.47
N ILE A 555 -10.35 0.53 16.54
CA ILE A 555 -10.90 0.11 15.23
C ILE A 555 -9.81 -0.58 14.41
N ASP A 556 -8.59 -0.03 14.36
CA ASP A 556 -7.46 -0.69 13.70
C ASP A 556 -7.16 -2.05 14.36
N LEU A 557 -7.16 -2.09 15.69
CA LEU A 557 -6.90 -3.30 16.47
C LEU A 557 -7.96 -4.39 16.24
N HIS A 558 -9.23 -4.01 16.03
CA HIS A 558 -10.26 -4.96 15.63
C HIS A 558 -9.82 -5.69 14.35
N TYR A 559 -9.42 -5.00 13.29
CA TYR A 559 -9.01 -5.66 12.04
C TYR A 559 -7.85 -6.62 12.27
N SER A 560 -6.85 -6.22 13.07
CA SER A 560 -5.72 -7.08 13.44
C SER A 560 -6.15 -8.30 14.26
N LEU A 561 -7.04 -8.12 15.25
CA LEU A 561 -7.59 -9.20 16.06
C LEU A 561 -8.39 -10.20 15.22
N PHE A 562 -9.20 -9.71 14.28
CA PHE A 562 -9.96 -10.56 13.37
C PHE A 562 -9.05 -11.38 12.45
N ASP A 563 -8.05 -10.75 11.83
CA ASP A 563 -7.08 -11.44 11.00
C ASP A 563 -6.32 -12.50 11.81
N TYR A 564 -5.84 -12.15 13.00
CA TYR A 564 -5.13 -13.07 13.88
C TYR A 564 -6.04 -14.24 14.29
N ALA A 565 -7.28 -13.97 14.74
CA ALA A 565 -8.23 -15.01 15.15
C ALA A 565 -8.63 -15.96 14.00
N CYS A 566 -8.66 -15.48 12.76
CA CYS A 566 -8.93 -16.32 11.59
C CYS A 566 -7.76 -17.25 11.21
N HIS A 567 -6.52 -16.93 11.59
CA HIS A 567 -5.32 -17.62 11.14
C HIS A 567 -4.53 -18.34 12.24
N SER A 568 -4.93 -18.17 13.50
CA SER A 568 -4.35 -18.85 14.67
C SER A 568 -4.89 -20.23 15.02
N PRO A 569 -6.07 -20.70 14.52
CA PRO A 569 -6.49 -22.07 14.78
C PRO A 569 -5.44 -23.09 14.37
N THR A 570 -5.37 -24.21 15.10
CA THR A 570 -4.31 -25.22 14.94
C THR A 570 -4.82 -26.50 14.26
N THR A 571 -6.14 -26.63 14.13
CA THR A 571 -6.79 -27.80 13.51
C THR A 571 -7.80 -27.40 12.43
N PRO A 572 -8.02 -28.24 11.40
CA PRO A 572 -9.06 -28.00 10.40
C PRO A 572 -10.46 -27.89 11.01
N GLU A 573 -10.74 -28.62 12.08
CA GLU A 573 -12.02 -28.60 12.79
C GLU A 573 -12.29 -27.26 13.48
N GLU A 574 -11.26 -26.61 14.02
CA GLU A 574 -11.37 -25.26 14.59
C GLU A 574 -11.64 -24.23 13.50
N VAL A 575 -10.90 -24.29 12.39
CA VAL A 575 -11.11 -23.39 11.25
C VAL A 575 -12.51 -23.55 10.66
N ALA A 576 -13.00 -24.79 10.51
CA ALA A 576 -14.32 -25.07 9.95
C ALA A 576 -15.48 -24.53 10.80
N LYS A 577 -15.26 -24.28 12.10
CA LYS A 577 -16.25 -23.68 13.01
C LYS A 577 -16.30 -22.16 12.94
N ILE A 578 -15.35 -21.51 12.26
CA ILE A 578 -15.33 -20.05 12.15
C ILE A 578 -16.50 -19.59 11.26
N ASP A 579 -17.39 -18.80 11.84
CA ASP A 579 -18.24 -17.88 11.08
C ASP A 579 -17.56 -16.51 11.01
N PRO A 580 -16.99 -16.12 9.85
CA PRO A 580 -16.27 -14.85 9.72
C PRO A 580 -17.14 -13.64 10.06
N CYS A 581 -18.44 -13.64 9.71
CA CYS A 581 -19.33 -12.51 9.98
C CYS A 581 -19.58 -12.37 11.48
N THR A 582 -19.89 -13.47 12.17
CA THR A 582 -20.10 -13.47 13.62
C THR A 582 -18.81 -13.10 14.36
N LEU A 583 -17.67 -13.66 13.96
CA LEU A 583 -16.38 -13.39 14.59
C LEU A 583 -15.95 -11.93 14.41
N PHE A 584 -16.08 -11.38 13.20
CA PHE A 584 -15.78 -9.97 12.92
C PHE A 584 -16.64 -9.03 13.78
N ASN A 585 -17.95 -9.29 13.82
CA ASN A 585 -18.89 -8.47 14.59
C ASN A 585 -18.67 -8.58 16.11
N SER A 586 -18.34 -9.77 16.64
CA SER A 586 -18.09 -9.96 18.07
C SER A 586 -16.79 -9.31 18.52
N ILE A 587 -15.72 -9.42 17.73
CA ILE A 587 -14.44 -8.74 17.98
C ILE A 587 -14.63 -7.23 17.93
N ARG A 588 -15.42 -6.71 16.98
CA ARG A 588 -15.74 -5.26 16.94
C ARG A 588 -16.32 -4.78 18.27
N GLU A 589 -17.38 -5.45 18.74
CA GLU A 589 -18.11 -5.00 19.93
C GLU A 589 -17.22 -5.10 21.18
N SER A 590 -16.47 -6.20 21.35
CA SER A 590 -15.56 -6.38 22.48
C SER A 590 -14.35 -5.45 22.46
N THR A 591 -13.90 -5.00 21.28
CA THR A 591 -12.70 -4.16 21.14
C THR A 591 -13.06 -2.68 21.16
N THR A 592 -14.10 -2.27 20.43
CA THR A 592 -14.43 -0.86 20.21
C THR A 592 -15.59 -0.35 21.05
N MET A 593 -16.36 -1.25 21.68
CA MET A 593 -17.60 -0.95 22.41
C MET A 593 -18.72 -0.36 21.52
N MET A 594 -18.48 -0.25 20.21
CA MET A 594 -19.45 0.26 19.26
C MET A 594 -20.28 -0.88 18.69
N ARG A 595 -21.60 -0.67 18.68
CA ARG A 595 -22.55 -1.58 18.03
C ARG A 595 -22.61 -1.32 16.54
N GLY A 596 -23.05 -2.32 15.80
CA GLY A 596 -23.15 -2.24 14.35
C GLY A 596 -24.18 -3.20 13.79
N LEU A 597 -23.73 -4.07 12.89
CA LEU A 597 -24.52 -5.01 12.12
C LEU A 597 -24.80 -6.30 12.91
N GLU A 598 -25.41 -6.21 14.10
CA GLU A 598 -25.69 -7.40 14.92
C GLU A 598 -26.41 -8.49 14.08
N ASN A 599 -25.80 -9.68 14.00
CA ASN A 599 -26.29 -10.90 13.32
C ASN A 599 -26.45 -10.85 11.78
N ARG A 600 -25.66 -10.04 11.05
CA ARG A 600 -25.65 -10.06 9.57
C ARG A 600 -24.24 -10.09 8.99
#